data_AF-A0A496TB12-F1
#
_entry.id   AF-A0A496TB12-F1
#
_cell.length_a   1.000
_cell.length_b   1.000
_cell.length_c   1.000
_cell.angle_alpha   90.00
_cell.angle_beta   90.00
_cell.angle_gamma   90.00
#
_symmetry.space_group_name_H-M   'P 1'
#
loop_
_entity.id
_entity.type
_entity.pdbx_description
1 polymer ?
#
loop_
_entity_poly.entity_id
_entity_poly.type
_entity_poly.pdbx_seq_one_letter_code
_entity_poly.pdbx_strand_id
1 'polypeptide(L)'
;MRTFFSKAIATLSAILLIVGVGWTQNLIQNPGFEEGTGELPDHWATFIQTGSPEFSWVSDEFHAGAKSICITHTDSAMSSFYQKVAVQSNYKYKVSGYIKTAGVEIGENWWEGGAQLRIDGDVQGNWWDNMTSRVYGDSDWTYVELEITTTEDADTIEV
;
A
#
# COMPACT_ATOMS: atom_id res chain seq x y z
N MET A 1 -53.95 -52.70 19.38
CA MET A 1 -53.34 -51.57 18.66
C MET A 1 -52.83 -50.55 19.68
N ARG A 2 -51.51 -50.42 19.83
CA ARG A 2 -50.79 -49.22 20.34
C ARG A 2 -49.30 -49.54 20.39
N THR A 3 -48.62 -49.24 19.29
CA THR A 3 -47.16 -49.23 19.15
C THR A 3 -46.61 -47.99 19.84
N PHE A 4 -45.64 -48.14 20.75
CA PHE A 4 -44.89 -47.03 21.33
C PHE A 4 -43.69 -46.74 20.42
N PHE A 5 -43.68 -45.57 19.78
CA PHE A 5 -42.52 -45.04 19.07
C PHE A 5 -41.55 -44.42 20.08
N SER A 6 -40.35 -44.97 20.20
CA SER A 6 -39.22 -44.34 20.91
C SER A 6 -38.70 -43.17 20.07
N LYS A 7 -38.82 -41.95 20.59
CA LYS A 7 -38.21 -40.75 19.98
C LYS A 7 -36.70 -40.79 20.26
N ALA A 8 -35.90 -41.06 19.23
CA ALA A 8 -34.46 -40.82 19.27
C ALA A 8 -34.22 -39.30 19.29
N ILE A 9 -33.67 -38.78 20.39
CA ILE A 9 -33.19 -37.41 20.48
C ILE A 9 -31.76 -37.41 19.93
N ALA A 10 -31.59 -36.91 18.71
CA ALA A 10 -30.28 -36.64 18.15
C ALA A 10 -29.82 -35.27 18.65
N THR A 11 -28.80 -35.27 19.51
CA THR A 11 -28.15 -34.04 19.99
C THR A 11 -27.27 -33.49 18.87
N LEU A 12 -27.66 -32.35 18.29
CA LEU A 12 -26.87 -31.63 17.30
C LEU A 12 -25.90 -30.70 18.05
N SER A 13 -24.63 -31.11 18.19
CA SER A 13 -23.58 -30.20 18.64
C SER A 13 -23.17 -29.31 17.48
N ALA A 14 -23.67 -28.09 17.45
CA ALA A 14 -23.13 -27.05 16.58
C ALA A 14 -21.76 -26.62 17.14
N ILE A 15 -20.68 -27.06 16.49
CA ILE A 15 -19.36 -26.47 16.70
C ILE A 15 -19.41 -25.09 16.04
N LEU A 16 -19.58 -24.06 16.87
CA LEU A 16 -19.43 -22.68 16.43
C LEU A 16 -17.92 -22.39 16.32
N LEU A 17 -17.35 -22.58 15.13
CA LEU A 17 -16.04 -22.03 14.81
C LEU A 17 -16.22 -20.51 14.63
N ILE A 18 -15.96 -19.75 15.70
CA ILE A 18 -15.69 -18.33 15.57
C ILE A 18 -14.31 -18.24 14.91
N VAL A 19 -14.29 -18.19 13.57
CA VAL A 19 -13.12 -17.69 12.85
C VAL A 19 -13.01 -16.22 13.23
N GLY A 20 -12.04 -15.90 14.09
CA GLY A 20 -11.68 -14.53 14.37
C GLY A 20 -11.30 -13.87 13.06
N VAL A 21 -12.11 -12.91 12.61
CA VAL A 21 -11.69 -11.98 11.57
C VAL A 21 -10.60 -11.14 12.23
N GLY A 22 -9.35 -11.55 12.05
CA GLY A 22 -8.22 -10.74 12.43
C GLY A 22 -8.32 -9.47 11.61
N TRP A 23 -8.63 -8.35 12.26
CA TRP A 23 -8.37 -7.04 11.69
C TRP A 23 -6.86 -6.98 11.47
N THR A 24 -6.40 -7.25 10.25
CA THR A 24 -5.01 -7.03 9.92
C THR A 24 -4.78 -5.53 10.06
N GLN A 25 -3.95 -5.16 11.04
CA GLN A 25 -3.61 -3.77 11.27
C GLN A 25 -2.77 -3.29 10.09
N ASN A 26 -3.04 -2.07 9.60
CA ASN A 26 -2.18 -1.47 8.59
C ASN A 26 -0.76 -1.37 9.16
N LEU A 27 0.22 -1.90 8.43
CA LEU A 27 1.62 -1.89 8.85
C LEU A 27 2.28 -0.53 8.67
N ILE A 28 1.72 0.30 7.78
CA ILE A 28 2.20 1.66 7.54
C ILE A 28 1.87 2.55 8.73
N GLN A 29 2.90 3.20 9.27
CA GLN A 29 2.76 4.25 10.27
C GLN A 29 2.40 5.56 9.59
N ASN A 30 1.47 6.31 10.20
CA ASN A 30 0.97 7.58 9.65
C ASN A 30 0.54 7.48 8.16
N PRO A 31 -0.35 6.52 7.78
CA PRO A 31 -0.68 6.26 6.38
C PRO A 31 -1.49 7.38 5.70
N GLY A 32 -2.07 8.28 6.50
CA GLY A 32 -2.79 9.47 6.03
C GLY A 32 -1.95 10.74 6.06
N PHE A 33 -0.69 10.67 6.49
CA PHE A 33 0.21 11.83 6.59
C PHE A 33 -0.32 12.95 7.51
N GLU A 34 -1.10 12.63 8.54
CA GLU A 34 -1.74 13.64 9.41
C GLU A 34 -0.85 14.07 10.58
N GLU A 35 0.14 13.25 10.91
CA GLU A 35 1.01 13.45 12.07
C GLU A 35 2.38 14.01 11.62
N GLY A 36 2.89 14.99 12.36
CA GLY A 36 4.18 15.63 12.11
C GLY A 36 4.26 17.05 12.66
N THR A 37 5.47 17.48 13.02
CA THR A 37 5.73 18.86 13.48
C THR A 37 6.82 19.57 12.67
N GLY A 38 7.37 18.89 11.65
CA GLY A 38 8.40 19.43 10.75
C GLY A 38 7.86 19.73 9.35
N GLU A 39 8.77 19.74 8.38
CA GLU A 39 8.45 19.98 6.97
C GLU A 39 7.87 18.74 6.25
N LEU A 40 8.02 17.56 6.85
CA LEU A 40 7.56 16.27 6.32
C LEU A 40 6.72 15.54 7.38
N PRO A 41 5.80 14.65 6.97
CA PRO A 41 5.01 13.87 7.92
C PRO A 41 5.90 12.88 8.69
N ASP A 42 5.55 12.63 9.95
CA ASP A 42 6.25 11.67 10.80
C ASP A 42 6.25 10.28 10.14
N HIS A 43 7.34 9.52 10.33
CA HIS A 43 7.56 8.16 9.81
C HIS A 43 7.79 8.03 8.29
N TRP A 44 7.78 9.13 7.54
CA TRP A 44 8.08 9.12 6.12
C TRP A 44 9.43 9.76 5.83
N ALA A 45 10.22 9.10 5.00
CA ALA A 45 11.48 9.63 4.49
C ALA A 45 11.38 9.89 2.98
N THR A 46 12.31 10.67 2.45
CA THR A 46 12.41 10.96 1.01
C THR A 46 13.67 10.33 0.44
N PHE A 47 13.58 9.84 -0.80
CA PHE A 47 14.71 9.32 -1.55
C PHE A 47 14.79 9.97 -2.93
N ILE A 48 16.01 10.30 -3.36
CA ILE A 48 16.30 10.86 -4.69
C ILE A 48 17.33 9.94 -5.33
N GLN A 49 16.93 9.26 -6.40
CA GLN A 49 17.85 8.48 -7.23
C GLN A 49 18.55 9.36 -8.26
N THR A 50 17.84 10.32 -8.85
CA THR A 50 18.37 11.29 -9.82
C THR A 50 17.50 12.54 -9.87
N GLY A 51 18.06 13.61 -10.45
CA GLY A 51 17.38 14.90 -10.64
C GLY A 51 17.31 15.74 -9.36
N SER A 52 16.46 16.76 -9.37
CA SER A 52 16.26 17.69 -8.25
C SER A 52 14.77 17.90 -7.95
N PRO A 53 14.07 16.90 -7.41
CA PRO A 53 12.67 17.01 -7.04
C PRO A 53 12.47 17.92 -5.81
N GLU A 54 11.28 18.49 -5.69
CA GLU A 54 10.82 19.16 -4.48
C GLU A 54 9.80 18.27 -3.76
N PHE A 55 10.00 18.06 -2.46
CA PHE A 55 9.07 17.32 -1.60
C PHE A 55 8.31 18.28 -0.70
N SER A 56 7.00 18.09 -0.58
CA SER A 56 6.16 18.94 0.26
C SER A 56 5.09 18.15 1.00
N TRP A 57 4.73 18.66 2.18
CA TRP A 57 3.64 18.16 3.01
C TRP A 57 2.53 19.21 3.05
N VAL A 58 1.45 18.96 2.33
CA VAL A 58 0.46 19.97 1.92
C VAL A 58 -0.89 19.76 2.61
N SER A 59 -1.70 20.82 2.71
CA SER A 59 -3.05 20.81 3.32
C SER A 59 -4.16 21.43 2.46
N ASP A 60 -3.82 21.89 1.26
CA ASP A 60 -4.76 22.42 0.28
C ASP A 60 -5.24 21.34 -0.70
N GLU A 61 -4.42 20.32 -0.97
CA GLU A 61 -4.78 19.15 -1.79
C GLU A 61 -4.57 17.86 -1.00
N PHE A 62 -5.65 17.12 -0.74
CA PHE A 62 -5.61 15.84 -0.02
C PHE A 62 -6.81 14.95 -0.41
N HIS A 63 -6.67 13.64 -0.27
CA HIS A 63 -7.74 12.68 -0.58
C HIS A 63 -8.72 12.52 0.60
N ALA A 64 -8.17 12.38 1.81
CA ALA A 64 -8.91 12.19 3.05
C ALA A 64 -8.13 12.84 4.19
N GLY A 65 -8.81 13.20 5.28
CA GLY A 65 -8.18 13.90 6.39
C GLY A 65 -7.97 15.38 6.08
N ALA A 66 -6.77 15.88 6.30
CA ALA A 66 -6.40 17.28 6.09
C ALA A 66 -5.02 17.44 5.42
N LYS A 67 -4.29 16.36 5.18
CA LYS A 67 -2.92 16.40 4.68
C LYS A 67 -2.65 15.40 3.56
N SER A 68 -1.66 15.71 2.72
CA SER A 68 -1.06 14.74 1.80
C SER A 68 0.41 15.09 1.53
N ILE A 69 1.14 14.16 0.90
CA ILE A 69 2.49 14.38 0.40
C ILE A 69 2.47 14.68 -1.10
N CYS A 70 3.36 15.56 -1.55
CA CYS A 70 3.49 15.93 -2.95
C CYS A 70 4.96 15.94 -3.37
N ILE A 71 5.22 15.45 -4.59
CA ILE A 71 6.52 15.51 -5.25
C ILE A 71 6.34 16.35 -6.52
N THR A 72 7.13 17.42 -6.66
CA THR A 72 7.15 18.27 -7.85
C THR A 72 8.47 18.09 -8.60
N HIS A 73 8.39 17.92 -9.92
CA HIS A 73 9.55 17.75 -10.79
C HIS A 73 9.64 18.90 -11.80
N THR A 74 10.85 19.41 -12.01
CA THR A 74 11.17 20.32 -13.14
C THR A 74 12.07 19.67 -14.19
N ASP A 75 12.47 18.42 -13.95
CA ASP A 75 13.35 17.59 -14.77
C ASP A 75 12.88 16.13 -14.74
N SER A 76 13.64 15.21 -15.33
CA SER A 76 13.36 13.77 -15.33
C SER A 76 13.82 13.09 -14.01
N ALA A 77 13.48 13.68 -12.87
CA ALA A 77 13.85 13.15 -11.56
C ALA A 77 13.23 11.77 -11.29
N MET A 78 13.96 10.96 -10.52
CA MET A 78 13.43 9.71 -9.96
C MET A 78 13.53 9.80 -8.45
N SER A 79 12.38 9.80 -7.79
CA SER A 79 12.27 10.13 -6.37
C SER A 79 11.04 9.51 -5.74
N SER A 80 11.07 9.31 -4.43
CA SER A 80 9.96 8.73 -3.68
C SER A 80 9.88 9.31 -2.27
N PHE A 81 8.68 9.30 -1.72
CA PHE A 81 8.50 9.12 -0.28
C PHE A 81 8.53 7.62 0.00
N TYR A 82 9.11 7.22 1.14
CA TYR A 82 9.14 5.81 1.51
C TYR A 82 9.09 5.60 3.03
N GLN A 83 8.69 4.39 3.40
CA GLN A 83 8.78 3.86 4.77
C GLN A 83 9.34 2.44 4.75
N LYS A 84 10.22 2.13 5.71
CA LYS A 84 10.65 0.76 5.99
C LYS A 84 9.62 0.06 6.86
N VAL A 85 9.13 -1.09 6.41
CA VAL A 85 8.04 -1.83 7.04
C VAL A 85 8.52 -3.24 7.37
N ALA A 86 8.44 -3.61 8.65
CA ALA A 86 8.72 -4.98 9.07
C ALA A 86 7.64 -5.94 8.54
N VAL A 87 8.06 -7.05 7.96
CA VAL A 87 7.19 -8.06 7.34
C VAL A 87 7.53 -9.46 7.81
N GLN A 88 6.59 -10.38 7.59
CA GLN A 88 6.78 -11.81 7.75
C GLN A 88 7.31 -12.38 6.44
N SER A 89 8.22 -13.34 6.53
CA SER A 89 8.69 -14.10 5.38
C SER A 89 7.60 -15.01 4.82
N ASN A 90 7.66 -15.31 3.52
CA ASN A 90 6.69 -16.13 2.78
C ASN A 90 5.22 -15.73 3.02
N TYR A 91 4.96 -14.43 3.18
CA TYR A 91 3.65 -13.91 3.50
C TYR A 91 3.14 -12.99 2.38
N LYS A 92 1.82 -13.04 2.14
CA LYS A 92 1.18 -12.19 1.14
C LYS A 92 0.70 -10.89 1.78
N TYR A 93 1.09 -9.77 1.17
CA TYR A 93 0.63 -8.44 1.54
C TYR A 93 -0.12 -7.79 0.39
N LYS A 94 -1.04 -6.89 0.74
CA LYS A 94 -1.66 -5.97 -0.21
C LYS A 94 -1.17 -4.57 0.10
N VAL A 95 -0.65 -3.88 -0.92
CA VAL A 95 -0.28 -2.47 -0.84
C VAL A 95 -1.27 -1.68 -1.68
N SER A 96 -1.75 -0.57 -1.14
CA SER A 96 -2.74 0.26 -1.81
C SER A 96 -2.69 1.70 -1.33
N GLY A 97 -3.10 2.63 -2.19
CA GLY A 97 -3.17 4.05 -1.88
C GLY A 97 -3.90 4.84 -2.95
N TYR A 98 -3.96 6.16 -2.78
CA TYR A 98 -4.53 7.08 -3.76
C TYR A 98 -3.43 7.99 -4.31
N ILE A 99 -3.40 8.14 -5.63
CA ILE A 99 -2.46 9.01 -6.33
C ILE A 99 -3.24 10.04 -7.14
N LYS A 100 -2.88 11.31 -7.01
CA LYS A 100 -3.33 12.40 -7.87
C LYS A 100 -2.13 12.89 -8.68
N THR A 101 -2.34 13.25 -9.94
CA THR A 101 -1.29 13.78 -10.81
C THR A 101 -1.76 15.03 -11.54
N ALA A 102 -0.83 15.96 -11.77
CA ALA A 102 -1.04 17.12 -12.62
C ALA A 102 0.18 17.26 -13.55
N GLY A 103 -0.05 17.20 -14.86
CA GLY A 103 1.00 17.34 -15.87
C GLY A 103 2.11 16.28 -15.82
N VAL A 104 1.86 15.10 -15.24
CA VAL A 104 2.90 14.05 -15.14
C VAL A 104 3.08 13.38 -16.50
N GLU A 105 4.30 13.40 -17.03
CA GLU A 105 4.61 12.82 -18.34
C GLU A 105 5.06 11.35 -18.25
N ILE A 106 4.97 10.65 -19.37
CA ILE A 106 5.54 9.32 -19.59
C ILE A 106 6.47 9.35 -20.80
N GLY A 107 7.51 8.54 -20.77
CA GLY A 107 8.41 8.37 -21.92
C GLY A 107 7.92 7.30 -22.90
N GLU A 108 8.72 7.04 -23.94
CA GLU A 108 8.42 6.00 -24.94
C GLU A 108 8.51 4.60 -24.32
N ASN A 109 9.36 4.42 -23.32
CA ASN A 109 9.54 3.15 -22.66
C ASN A 109 8.59 2.96 -21.48
N TRP A 110 8.24 1.71 -21.20
CA TRP A 110 7.26 1.40 -20.16
C TRP A 110 7.73 1.71 -18.72
N TRP A 111 9.02 1.96 -18.51
CA TRP A 111 9.60 2.34 -17.20
C TRP A 111 9.81 3.86 -17.05
N GLU A 112 9.53 4.65 -18.07
CA GLU A 112 9.78 6.09 -18.06
C GLU A 112 8.55 6.87 -17.61
N GLY A 113 8.71 7.62 -16.52
CA GLY A 113 7.69 8.53 -15.99
C GLY A 113 6.49 7.83 -15.34
N GLY A 114 5.50 8.66 -14.96
CA GLY A 114 4.33 8.25 -14.19
C GLY A 114 4.58 8.10 -12.69
N ALA A 115 3.52 8.29 -11.91
CA ALA A 115 3.49 8.08 -10.47
C ALA A 115 2.92 6.69 -10.15
N GLN A 116 3.52 5.98 -9.20
CA GLN A 116 3.11 4.62 -8.81
C GLN A 116 3.58 4.32 -7.38
N LEU A 117 2.95 3.35 -6.73
CA LEU A 117 3.51 2.73 -5.53
C LEU A 117 4.47 1.63 -5.97
N ARG A 118 5.60 1.50 -5.28
CA ARG A 118 6.64 0.51 -5.57
C ARG A 118 7.06 -0.16 -4.26
N ILE A 119 7.33 -1.45 -4.34
CA ILE A 119 7.87 -2.23 -3.24
C ILE A 119 9.30 -2.64 -3.55
N ASP A 120 10.21 -2.25 -2.68
CA ASP A 120 11.60 -2.70 -2.70
C ASP A 120 11.87 -3.64 -1.52
N GLY A 121 12.70 -4.65 -1.76
CA GLY A 121 13.05 -5.66 -0.77
C GLY A 121 12.95 -7.09 -1.30
N ASP A 122 13.01 -8.05 -0.39
CA ASP A 122 13.02 -9.48 -0.71
C ASP A 122 11.59 -9.99 -0.96
N VAL A 123 11.09 -9.74 -2.17
CA VAL A 123 9.77 -10.19 -2.62
C VAL A 123 9.90 -11.11 -3.84
N GLN A 124 8.94 -12.04 -3.95
CA GLN A 124 8.88 -13.00 -5.05
C GLN A 124 8.48 -12.31 -6.36
N GLY A 125 8.97 -12.83 -7.47
CA GLY A 125 8.69 -12.29 -8.82
C GLY A 125 9.84 -11.47 -9.36
N ASN A 126 9.62 -10.80 -10.48
CA ASN A 126 10.61 -9.87 -11.00
C ASN A 126 10.43 -8.51 -10.33
N TRP A 127 11.50 -7.73 -10.27
CA TRP A 127 11.45 -6.41 -9.64
C TRP A 127 10.39 -5.47 -10.27
N TRP A 128 10.11 -5.60 -11.57
CA TRP A 128 9.07 -4.81 -12.24
C TRP A 128 7.63 -5.25 -11.95
N ASP A 129 7.43 -6.40 -11.31
CA ASP A 129 6.11 -6.88 -10.89
C ASP A 129 5.69 -6.23 -9.54
N ASN A 130 6.60 -5.52 -8.88
CA ASN A 130 6.42 -4.96 -7.53
C ASN A 130 5.97 -3.50 -7.53
N MET A 131 5.30 -3.06 -8.59
CA MET A 131 4.81 -1.69 -8.73
C MET A 131 3.37 -1.67 -9.23
N THR A 132 2.59 -0.69 -8.77
CA THR A 132 1.23 -0.50 -9.26
C THR A 132 1.20 -0.02 -10.70
N SER A 133 0.02 -0.01 -11.32
CA SER A 133 -0.14 0.75 -12.57
C SER A 133 0.26 2.21 -12.37
N ARG A 134 0.90 2.78 -13.39
CA ARG A 134 1.31 4.18 -13.43
C ARG A 134 0.10 5.09 -13.59
N VAL A 135 0.05 6.16 -12.82
CA VAL A 135 -0.86 7.30 -12.96
C VAL A 135 -0.08 8.46 -13.58
N TYR A 136 -0.63 9.10 -14.61
CA TYR A 136 0.05 10.14 -15.37
C TYR A 136 -0.96 11.10 -16.00
N GLY A 137 -0.46 12.19 -16.57
CA GLY A 137 -1.24 13.33 -17.05
C GLY A 137 -1.91 14.05 -15.89
N ASP A 138 -3.05 14.67 -16.19
CA ASP A 138 -3.96 15.20 -15.18
C ASP A 138 -4.93 14.09 -14.77
N SER A 139 -4.82 13.62 -13.53
CA SER A 139 -5.72 12.61 -12.98
C SER A 139 -6.08 12.99 -11.57
N ASP A 140 -7.39 12.98 -11.26
CA ASP A 140 -7.85 13.12 -9.88
C ASP A 140 -7.46 11.88 -9.06
N TRP A 141 -7.70 11.93 -7.74
CA TRP A 141 -7.36 10.85 -6.81
C TRP A 141 -7.79 9.47 -7.32
N THR A 142 -6.79 8.68 -7.70
CA THR A 142 -6.95 7.38 -8.33
C THR A 142 -6.45 6.31 -7.39
N TYR A 143 -7.34 5.37 -7.04
CA TYR A 143 -6.98 4.23 -6.23
C TYR A 143 -6.07 3.27 -7.02
N VAL A 144 -4.95 2.90 -6.42
CA VAL A 144 -4.04 1.89 -6.95
C VAL A 144 -3.76 0.83 -5.89
N GLU A 145 -3.57 -0.42 -6.32
CA GLU A 145 -3.19 -1.51 -5.43
C GLU A 145 -2.34 -2.56 -6.15
N LEU A 146 -1.57 -3.33 -5.38
CA LEU A 146 -0.90 -4.54 -5.82
C LEU A 146 -0.78 -5.56 -4.69
N GLU A 147 -0.74 -6.85 -5.03
CA GLU A 147 -0.41 -7.92 -4.08
C GLU A 147 1.04 -8.35 -4.26
N ILE A 148 1.80 -8.40 -3.17
CA ILE A 148 3.17 -8.95 -3.14
C ILE A 148 3.22 -10.17 -2.23
N THR A 149 4.19 -11.05 -2.49
CA THR A 149 4.53 -12.14 -1.58
C THR A 149 6.00 -12.03 -1.24
N THR A 150 6.33 -11.98 0.05
CA THR A 150 7.72 -11.93 0.52
C THR A 150 8.43 -13.26 0.32
N THR A 151 9.77 -13.24 0.20
CA THR A 151 10.57 -14.47 0.16
C THR A 151 10.79 -15.04 1.57
N GLU A 152 11.52 -16.15 1.67
CA GLU A 152 11.87 -16.76 2.96
C GLU A 152 12.83 -15.93 3.82
N ASP A 153 13.64 -15.08 3.17
CA ASP A 153 14.65 -14.24 3.83
C ASP A 153 14.13 -12.86 4.24
N ALA A 154 12.92 -12.51 3.81
CA ALA A 154 12.35 -11.19 4.04
C ALA A 154 12.00 -10.95 5.52
N ASP A 155 12.54 -9.87 6.08
CA ASP A 155 12.14 -9.30 7.37
C ASP A 155 11.64 -7.86 7.26
N THR A 156 11.96 -7.18 6.16
CA THR A 156 11.66 -5.77 5.90
C THR A 156 11.42 -5.53 4.42
N ILE A 157 10.52 -4.61 4.10
CA ILE A 157 10.35 -4.02 2.76
C ILE A 157 10.35 -2.50 2.85
N GLU A 158 10.57 -1.84 1.72
CA GLU A 158 10.33 -0.41 1.52
C GLU A 158 9.08 -0.22 0.65
N VAL A 159 8.19 0.68 1.08
CA VAL A 159 6.94 1.06 0.42
C VAL A 159 6.92 2.56 0.18
#